data_AF-A0A9W6NRU5-F1
#
_entry.id   AF-A0A9W6NRU5-F1
#
_cell.length_a   1.000
_cell.length_b   1.000
_cell.length_c   1.000
_cell.angle_alpha   90.00
_cell.angle_beta   90.00
_cell.angle_gamma   90.00
#
_symmetry.space_group_name_H-M   'P 1'
#
loop_
_entity.id
_entity.type
_entity.pdbx_description
1 polymer ?
#
loop_
_entity_poly.entity_id
_entity_poly.type
_entity_poly.pdbx_seq_one_letter_code
_entity_poly.pdbx_strand_id
1 'polypeptide(L)'
;MGHSAGGAGALLAAMRRPSLRAVVGLAPGSPTGLSSLSTDVVPTLFVGGQQDPTVTPAYLDNLYSTLPASTQSAYVQLGGADHLFFTRANDVEIRRLVPWLKLFLDGDTRYTQFMCPTTPDTTGVSRYSAKCPLVPPGGPTGSASPSSPGASNSPSSPPASSSAPGAACVATYRTVGQWSGGFQGEVTVTAGGRPVNGWTVRWTLGSGQAVSQLWNGALSTSGAAVSVRNVSYNGALAASASTTFGFLGSGTPSTPALSCTSP
;
A
#
# COMPACT_ATOMS: atom_id res chain seq x y z
N MET A 1 16.89 -1.88 8.06
CA MET A 1 15.94 -3.02 8.08
C MET A 1 16.72 -4.31 8.13
N GLY A 2 16.08 -5.42 8.50
CA GLY A 2 16.69 -6.75 8.40
C GLY A 2 15.66 -7.86 8.53
N HIS A 3 16.02 -9.06 8.07
CA HIS A 3 15.21 -10.27 8.16
C HIS A 3 15.74 -11.26 9.19
N SER A 4 14.87 -11.97 9.90
CA SER A 4 15.24 -13.02 10.87
C SER A 4 16.20 -12.47 11.94
N ALA A 5 17.36 -13.11 12.13
CA ALA A 5 18.46 -12.62 12.99
C ALA A 5 18.90 -11.20 12.63
N GLY A 6 18.93 -10.86 11.34
CA GLY A 6 19.21 -9.49 10.90
C GLY A 6 18.10 -8.50 11.28
N GLY A 7 16.85 -8.96 11.36
CA GLY A 7 15.72 -8.16 11.85
C GLY A 7 15.85 -7.84 13.33
N ALA A 8 16.19 -8.84 14.15
CA ALA A 8 16.49 -8.62 15.56
C ALA A 8 17.71 -7.68 15.75
N GLY A 9 18.74 -7.84 14.92
CA GLY A 9 19.90 -6.93 14.89
C GLY A 9 19.53 -5.49 14.54
N ALA A 10 18.60 -5.28 13.60
CA ALA A 10 18.09 -3.96 13.26
C ALA A 10 17.35 -3.31 14.44
N LEU A 11 16.52 -4.07 15.16
CA LEU A 11 15.80 -3.59 16.35
C LEU A 11 16.77 -3.27 17.50
N LEU A 12 17.81 -4.09 17.70
CA LEU A 12 18.86 -3.80 18.67
C LEU A 12 19.65 -2.53 18.30
N ALA A 13 19.91 -2.31 17.01
CA ALA A 13 20.55 -1.10 16.52
C ALA A 13 19.68 0.14 16.79
N ALA A 14 18.35 0.03 16.66
CA ALA A 14 17.41 1.10 16.99
C ALA A 14 17.48 1.51 18.47
N MET A 15 17.43 0.53 19.38
CA MET A 15 17.59 0.80 20.82
C MET A 15 18.94 1.43 21.18
N ARG A 16 20.01 1.09 20.46
CA ARG A 16 21.36 1.63 20.70
C ARG A 16 21.59 2.99 20.03
N ARG A 17 20.79 3.36 19.05
CA ARG A 17 20.98 4.56 18.21
C ARG A 17 19.66 5.32 18.06
N PRO A 18 19.23 6.07 19.09
CA PRO A 18 17.97 6.80 19.08
C PRO A 18 17.88 7.89 17.99
N SER A 19 18.99 8.23 17.33
CA SER A 19 19.02 9.16 16.19
C SER A 19 18.55 8.54 14.87
N LEU A 20 18.33 7.23 14.81
CA LEU A 20 17.75 6.59 13.63
C LEU A 20 16.31 7.08 13.42
N ARG A 21 15.95 7.29 12.16
CA ARG A 21 14.63 7.84 11.80
C ARG A 21 13.56 6.77 11.65
N ALA A 22 13.93 5.56 11.26
CA ALA A 22 13.01 4.43 11.13
C ALA A 22 13.77 3.11 11.20
N VAL A 23 13.10 2.07 11.70
CA VAL A 23 13.57 0.69 11.63
C VAL A 23 12.43 -0.22 11.18
N VAL A 24 12.81 -1.30 10.49
CA VAL A 24 11.91 -2.36 10.03
C VAL A 24 12.54 -3.69 10.41
N GLY A 25 11.82 -4.48 11.21
CA GLY A 25 12.13 -5.87 11.50
C GLY A 25 11.19 -6.78 10.69
N LEU A 26 11.77 -7.58 9.80
CA LEU A 26 11.06 -8.59 9.01
C LEU A 26 11.29 -9.96 9.63
N ALA A 27 10.22 -10.62 10.09
CA ALA A 27 10.29 -11.80 10.95
C ALA A 27 11.42 -11.68 12.01
N PRO A 28 11.51 -10.58 12.78
CA PRO A 28 12.70 -10.31 13.59
C PRO A 28 12.78 -11.30 14.75
N GLY A 29 13.78 -12.17 14.74
CA GLY A 29 14.03 -13.13 15.81
C GLY A 29 15.51 -13.40 15.98
N SER A 30 15.96 -13.67 17.20
CA SER A 30 17.38 -13.90 17.50
C SER A 30 17.58 -15.28 18.15
N PRO A 31 18.64 -16.03 17.79
CA PRO A 31 19.03 -17.24 18.51
C PRO A 31 19.34 -16.99 20.00
N THR A 32 19.75 -15.76 20.35
CA THR A 32 20.06 -15.35 21.73
C THR A 32 18.89 -14.68 22.44
N GLY A 33 17.72 -14.60 21.79
CA GLY A 33 16.50 -14.01 22.35
C GLY A 33 16.56 -12.48 22.48
N LEU A 34 15.91 -11.77 21.55
CA LEU A 34 15.52 -10.38 21.80
C LEU A 34 14.19 -10.44 22.57
N SER A 35 14.21 -10.13 23.86
CA SER A 35 13.06 -10.32 24.75
C SER A 35 12.31 -9.03 25.09
N SER A 36 12.91 -7.86 24.86
CA SER A 36 12.29 -6.56 25.16
C SER A 36 12.80 -5.44 24.27
N LEU A 37 11.90 -4.49 23.97
CA LEU A 37 12.16 -3.22 23.28
C LEU A 37 11.72 -2.01 24.12
N SER A 38 11.65 -2.16 25.44
CA SER A 38 11.11 -1.15 26.36
C SER A 38 11.87 0.19 26.39
N THR A 39 13.07 0.25 25.82
CA THR A 39 13.86 1.48 25.69
C THR A 39 13.89 2.03 24.26
N ASP A 40 13.24 1.36 23.31
CA ASP A 40 13.23 1.80 21.92
C ASP A 40 12.39 3.08 21.77
N VAL A 41 12.97 4.09 21.14
CA VAL A 41 12.32 5.38 20.83
C VAL A 41 12.26 5.65 19.34
N VAL A 42 12.87 4.78 18.53
CA VAL A 42 12.90 4.90 17.08
C VAL A 42 11.55 4.43 16.54
N PRO A 43 11.00 5.07 15.49
CA PRO A 43 9.85 4.53 14.81
C PRO A 43 10.13 3.10 14.30
N THR A 44 9.34 2.14 14.78
CA THR A 44 9.56 0.71 14.53
C THR A 44 8.38 -0.01 13.85
N LEU A 45 8.64 -0.59 12.68
CA LEU A 45 7.70 -1.49 11.98
C LEU A 45 8.11 -2.96 12.13
N PHE A 46 7.16 -3.79 12.53
CA PHE A 46 7.24 -5.25 12.49
C PHE A 46 6.46 -5.79 11.29
N VAL A 47 7.07 -6.72 10.56
CA VAL A 47 6.36 -7.55 9.58
C VAL A 47 6.61 -9.01 9.92
N GLY A 48 5.56 -9.79 10.12
CA GLY A 48 5.66 -11.22 10.45
C GLY A 48 4.85 -12.09 9.50
N GLY A 49 5.19 -13.37 9.39
CA GLY A 49 4.41 -14.36 8.65
C GLY A 49 3.40 -15.09 9.55
N GLN A 50 2.18 -15.33 9.06
CA GLN A 50 1.16 -16.09 9.80
C GLN A 50 1.56 -17.56 10.04
N GLN A 51 2.27 -18.16 9.09
CA GLN A 51 2.70 -19.56 9.09
C GLN A 51 4.22 -19.67 9.34
N ASP A 52 4.82 -18.69 10.00
CA ASP A 52 6.25 -18.70 10.34
C ASP A 52 6.53 -19.66 11.52
N PRO A 53 7.23 -20.80 11.29
CA PRO A 53 7.53 -21.75 12.36
C PRO A 53 8.79 -21.37 13.15
N THR A 54 9.58 -20.40 12.67
CA THR A 54 10.88 -20.02 13.23
C THR A 54 10.73 -18.83 14.16
N VAL A 55 10.07 -17.77 13.68
CA VAL A 55 9.77 -16.57 14.45
C VAL A 55 8.26 -16.46 14.53
N THR A 56 7.70 -17.17 15.49
CA THR A 56 6.25 -17.41 15.57
C THR A 56 5.47 -16.12 15.79
N PRO A 57 4.20 -16.05 15.34
CA PRO A 57 3.32 -14.92 15.63
C PRO A 57 3.25 -14.56 17.12
N ALA A 58 3.15 -15.57 17.99
CA ALA A 58 3.10 -15.38 19.43
C ALA A 58 4.40 -14.74 19.99
N TYR A 59 5.56 -15.14 19.46
CA TYR A 59 6.82 -14.50 19.83
C TYR A 59 6.84 -13.02 19.41
N LEU A 60 6.41 -12.70 18.18
CA LEU A 60 6.36 -11.32 17.68
C LEU A 60 5.33 -10.46 18.41
N ASP A 61 4.16 -11.00 18.75
CA ASP A 61 3.16 -10.32 19.56
C ASP A 61 3.70 -9.95 20.94
N ASN A 62 4.35 -10.91 21.61
CA ASN A 62 4.99 -10.68 22.91
C ASN A 62 6.08 -9.61 22.80
N LEU A 63 6.96 -9.70 21.80
CA LEU A 63 8.03 -8.72 21.61
C LEU A 63 7.46 -7.32 21.29
N TYR A 64 6.48 -7.22 20.40
CA TYR A 64 5.84 -5.95 20.03
C TYR A 64 5.14 -5.29 21.23
N SER A 65 4.54 -6.09 22.12
CA SER A 65 3.90 -5.59 23.34
C SER A 65 4.87 -4.88 24.30
N THR A 66 6.17 -5.17 24.22
CA THR A 66 7.19 -4.54 25.07
C THR A 66 7.59 -3.14 24.61
N LEU A 67 7.23 -2.73 23.39
CA LEU A 67 7.51 -1.37 22.92
C LEU A 67 6.76 -0.35 23.79
N PRO A 68 7.39 0.79 24.15
CA PRO A 68 6.70 1.87 24.85
C PRO A 68 5.51 2.40 24.07
N ALA A 69 4.46 2.84 24.76
CA ALA A 69 3.30 3.47 24.12
C ALA A 69 3.67 4.75 23.36
N SER A 70 4.73 5.45 23.81
CA SER A 70 5.29 6.64 23.17
C SER A 70 6.03 6.34 21.86
N THR A 71 6.38 5.08 21.60
CA THR A 71 7.16 4.70 20.42
C THR A 71 6.23 4.50 19.24
N GLN A 72 6.40 5.37 18.24
CA GLN A 72 5.73 5.28 16.95
C GLN A 72 5.94 3.88 16.37
N SER A 73 4.89 3.07 16.24
CA SER A 73 5.08 1.67 15.90
C SER A 73 3.88 1.03 15.23
N ALA A 74 4.15 0.05 14.37
CA ALA A 74 3.15 -0.79 13.75
C ALA A 74 3.63 -2.25 13.64
N TYR A 75 2.70 -3.18 13.66
CA TYR A 75 2.90 -4.60 13.40
C TYR A 75 1.90 -5.06 12.34
N VAL A 76 2.44 -5.64 11.26
CA VAL A 76 1.68 -6.30 10.20
C VAL A 76 2.00 -7.78 10.23
N GLN A 77 0.98 -8.63 10.27
CA GLN A 77 1.10 -10.06 10.03
C GLN A 77 0.57 -10.39 8.64
N LEU A 78 1.43 -10.89 7.77
CA LEU A 78 1.10 -11.31 6.41
C LEU A 78 0.38 -12.66 6.44
N GLY A 79 -0.82 -12.73 5.88
CA GLY A 79 -1.64 -13.94 5.82
C GLY A 79 -0.97 -15.03 4.97
N GLY A 80 -0.97 -16.26 5.47
CA GLY A 80 -0.36 -17.43 4.79
C GLY A 80 1.16 -17.39 4.61
N ALA A 81 1.84 -16.32 5.04
CA ALA A 81 3.27 -16.15 4.83
C ALA A 81 4.10 -16.98 5.81
N ASP A 82 5.17 -17.62 5.30
CA ASP A 82 6.14 -18.41 6.06
C ASP A 82 7.35 -17.57 6.50
N HIS A 83 8.34 -18.16 7.18
CA HIS A 83 9.52 -17.42 7.65
C HIS A 83 10.29 -16.71 6.53
N LEU A 84 10.30 -17.29 5.33
CA LEU A 84 11.09 -16.81 4.21
C LEU A 84 10.31 -15.86 3.30
N PHE A 85 9.18 -15.32 3.76
CA PHE A 85 8.32 -14.44 2.97
C PHE A 85 9.09 -13.29 2.28
N PHE A 86 10.14 -12.78 2.92
CA PHE A 86 10.94 -11.67 2.42
C PHE A 86 11.87 -12.04 1.24
N THR A 87 12.23 -13.32 1.11
CA THR A 87 13.13 -13.76 0.04
C THR A 87 12.42 -13.86 -1.32
N ARG A 88 11.11 -13.62 -1.33
CA ARG A 88 10.23 -13.68 -2.49
C ARG A 88 9.57 -12.34 -2.69
N ALA A 89 9.27 -12.01 -3.95
CA ALA A 89 8.49 -10.82 -4.25
C ALA A 89 7.14 -10.89 -3.52
N ASN A 90 6.88 -9.91 -2.67
CA ASN A 90 5.68 -9.84 -1.85
C ASN A 90 5.12 -8.41 -1.90
N ASP A 91 4.05 -8.25 -2.67
CA ASP A 91 3.40 -6.95 -2.87
C ASP A 91 2.68 -6.48 -1.61
N VAL A 92 2.11 -7.39 -0.82
CA VAL A 92 1.47 -7.06 0.47
C VAL A 92 2.48 -6.48 1.44
N GLU A 93 3.67 -7.08 1.52
CA GLU A 93 4.78 -6.57 2.33
C GLU A 93 5.17 -5.15 1.91
N ILE A 94 5.46 -4.96 0.61
CA ILE A 94 5.94 -3.68 0.08
C ILE A 94 4.92 -2.56 0.25
N ARG A 95 3.61 -2.85 0.14
CA ARG A 95 2.53 -1.89 0.42
C ARG A 95 2.47 -1.42 1.88
N ARG A 96 3.20 -2.05 2.81
CA ARG A 96 3.33 -1.61 4.21
C ARG A 96 4.69 -0.99 4.49
N LEU A 97 5.73 -1.54 3.88
CA LEU A 97 7.09 -1.01 3.99
C LEU A 97 7.23 0.40 3.42
N VAL A 98 6.72 0.65 2.21
CA VAL A 98 6.91 1.95 1.55
C VAL A 98 6.25 3.08 2.32
N PRO A 99 4.96 2.99 2.74
CA PRO A 99 4.35 4.04 3.56
C PRO A 99 5.09 4.30 4.86
N TRP A 100 5.58 3.27 5.53
CA TRP A 100 6.34 3.40 6.76
C TRP A 100 7.63 4.20 6.55
N LEU A 101 8.41 3.82 5.53
CA LEU A 101 9.65 4.51 5.19
C LEU A 101 9.39 5.95 4.76
N LYS A 102 8.34 6.20 3.96
CA LYS A 102 7.94 7.55 3.55
C LYS A 102 7.54 8.43 4.71
N LEU A 103 6.76 7.90 5.65
CA LEU A 103 6.40 8.62 6.87
C LEU A 103 7.65 9.06 7.63
N PHE A 104 8.52 8.12 8.00
CA PHE A 104 9.52 8.40 9.01
C PHE A 104 10.89 8.83 8.47
N LEU A 105 11.29 8.35 7.28
CA LEU A 105 12.51 8.81 6.62
C LEU A 105 12.30 10.13 5.86
N ASP A 106 11.16 10.31 5.22
CA ASP A 106 10.92 11.51 4.40
C ASP A 106 10.08 12.58 5.13
N GLY A 107 9.44 12.23 6.25
CA GLY A 107 8.50 13.13 6.92
C GLY A 107 7.18 13.29 6.14
N ASP A 108 6.88 12.39 5.21
CA ASP A 108 5.79 12.54 4.26
C ASP A 108 4.45 12.07 4.87
N THR A 109 3.74 12.99 5.50
CA THR A 109 2.45 12.74 6.16
C THR A 109 1.35 12.33 5.19
N ARG A 110 1.54 12.45 3.87
CA ARG A 110 0.58 11.91 2.88
C ARG A 110 0.44 10.40 2.99
N TYR A 111 1.46 9.72 3.51
CA TYR A 111 1.44 8.26 3.68
C TYR A 111 0.78 7.78 4.97
N THR A 112 0.38 8.69 5.87
CA THR A 112 -0.31 8.35 7.12
C THR A 112 -1.61 7.60 6.85
N GLN A 113 -2.30 7.98 5.77
CA GLN A 113 -3.57 7.39 5.36
C GLN A 113 -3.48 5.88 5.09
N PHE A 114 -2.29 5.34 4.77
CA PHE A 114 -2.12 3.92 4.49
C PHE A 114 -1.87 3.08 5.74
N MET A 115 -1.69 3.72 6.91
CA MET A 115 -1.30 3.05 8.15
C MET A 115 -2.23 3.36 9.33
N CYS A 116 -2.85 4.55 9.37
CA CYS A 116 -3.75 4.96 10.45
C CYS A 116 -5.08 5.52 9.92
N PRO A 117 -6.19 5.42 10.69
CA PRO A 117 -6.30 4.86 12.05
C PRO A 117 -6.29 3.33 12.09
N THR A 118 -6.59 2.69 10.96
CA THR A 118 -6.37 1.27 10.65
C THR A 118 -5.71 1.21 9.28
N THR A 119 -5.09 0.08 8.91
CA THR A 119 -4.66 -0.09 7.51
C THR A 119 -5.91 -0.15 6.62
N PRO A 120 -6.11 0.75 5.65
CA PRO A 120 -7.33 0.75 4.82
C PRO A 120 -7.41 -0.45 3.87
N ASP A 121 -6.25 -1.05 3.55
CA ASP A 121 -6.14 -2.26 2.74
C ASP A 121 -5.73 -3.45 3.62
N THR A 122 -6.66 -4.35 3.90
CA THR A 122 -6.39 -5.57 4.69
C THR A 122 -6.07 -6.78 3.81
N THR A 123 -5.98 -6.62 2.49
CA THR A 123 -5.74 -7.72 1.57
C THR A 123 -4.39 -8.38 1.87
N GLY A 124 -4.41 -9.69 2.10
CA GLY A 124 -3.20 -10.45 2.45
C GLY A 124 -2.63 -10.14 3.84
N VAL A 125 -3.34 -9.39 4.68
CA VAL A 125 -2.98 -9.12 6.08
C VAL A 125 -3.90 -9.91 7.00
N SER A 126 -3.34 -10.78 7.82
CA SER A 126 -4.08 -11.56 8.82
C SER A 126 -4.29 -10.79 10.12
N ARG A 127 -3.35 -9.90 10.46
CA ARG A 127 -3.43 -9.04 11.63
C ARG A 127 -2.70 -7.73 11.40
N TYR A 128 -3.25 -6.65 11.94
CA TYR A 128 -2.62 -5.34 11.95
C TYR A 128 -2.80 -4.68 13.31
N SER A 129 -1.74 -4.08 13.84
CA SER A 129 -1.77 -3.29 15.07
C SER A 129 -0.86 -2.10 14.88
N ALA A 130 -1.30 -0.89 15.22
CA ALA A 130 -0.47 0.30 15.18
C ALA A 130 -0.77 1.24 16.35
N LYS A 131 0.26 1.94 16.83
CA LYS A 131 0.13 2.98 17.86
C LYS A 131 -0.14 4.33 17.21
N CYS A 132 -1.33 4.45 16.63
CA CYS A 132 -1.79 5.68 15.99
C CYS A 132 -2.07 6.79 17.02
N PRO A 133 -1.99 8.07 16.63
CA PRO A 133 -1.59 8.57 15.31
C PRO A 133 -0.09 8.46 15.06
N LEU A 134 0.29 8.06 13.83
CA LEU A 134 1.69 8.06 13.41
C LEU A 134 2.11 9.47 13.01
N VAL A 135 3.00 10.08 13.81
CA VAL A 135 3.48 11.46 13.62
C VAL A 135 4.99 11.41 13.37
N PRO A 136 5.46 11.66 12.14
CA PRO A 136 6.88 11.66 11.86
C PRO A 136 7.59 12.90 12.42
N PRO A 137 8.91 12.80 12.73
CA PRO A 137 9.69 13.94 13.21
C PRO A 137 9.64 15.10 12.20
N GLY A 138 9.20 16.28 12.65
CA GLY A 138 9.05 17.47 11.80
C GLY A 138 7.68 17.63 11.12
N GLY A 139 6.71 16.75 11.37
CA GLY A 139 5.32 16.94 10.94
C GLY A 139 4.61 18.03 11.75
N PRO A 140 3.56 18.68 11.21
CA PRO A 140 2.81 19.69 11.95
C PRO A 140 2.19 19.06 13.20
N THR A 141 2.54 19.58 14.37
CA THR A 141 1.92 19.28 15.66
C THR A 141 0.51 19.87 15.68
N GLY A 142 -0.44 19.20 15.04
CA GLY A 142 -1.83 19.63 14.96
C GLY A 142 -2.74 18.55 15.52
N SER A 143 -3.06 18.64 16.80
CA SER A 143 -4.22 17.99 17.39
C SER A 143 -5.48 18.51 16.69
N ALA A 144 -6.34 17.63 16.18
CA ALA A 144 -7.74 17.98 15.91
C ALA A 144 -8.62 16.72 15.83
N SER A 145 -9.40 16.50 16.88
CA SER A 145 -10.79 16.01 16.75
C SER A 145 -11.72 17.24 16.84
N PRO A 146 -13.01 17.13 16.50
CA PRO A 146 -13.56 17.29 15.15
C PRO A 146 -14.34 18.61 15.00
N SER A 147 -14.18 19.32 13.88
CA SER A 147 -15.06 20.44 13.53
C SER A 147 -15.22 20.58 12.00
N SER A 148 -16.38 20.19 11.48
CA SER A 148 -17.10 21.02 10.49
C SER A 148 -17.74 22.20 11.25
N PRO A 149 -18.16 23.34 10.62
CA PRO A 149 -18.44 23.58 9.20
C PRO A 149 -17.79 24.86 8.61
N GLY A 150 -17.93 25.09 7.30
CA GLY A 150 -17.92 26.46 6.74
C GLY A 150 -17.15 26.70 5.44
N ALA A 151 -17.77 26.33 4.33
CA ALA A 151 -17.71 26.86 2.95
C ALA A 151 -16.54 27.71 2.40
N SER A 152 -16.16 27.28 1.19
CA SER A 152 -15.90 28.06 -0.03
C SER A 152 -14.47 28.54 -0.29
N ASN A 153 -13.79 27.78 -1.16
CA ASN A 153 -13.25 28.28 -2.44
C ASN A 153 -12.99 27.08 -3.39
N SER A 154 -13.88 26.89 -4.37
CA SER A 154 -13.57 26.22 -5.65
C SER A 154 -12.98 27.28 -6.60
N PRO A 155 -12.00 26.94 -7.47
CA PRO A 155 -12.20 26.10 -8.66
C PRO A 155 -11.05 25.06 -8.82
N SER A 156 -11.08 23.99 -9.61
CA SER A 156 -11.85 23.56 -10.77
C SER A 156 -11.91 22.03 -10.78
N SER A 157 -13.08 21.43 -11.00
CA SER A 157 -13.26 20.00 -11.19
C SER A 157 -12.55 19.51 -12.46
N PRO A 158 -11.90 18.32 -12.48
CA PRO A 158 -11.72 17.57 -13.72
C PRO A 158 -13.11 17.16 -14.26
N PRO A 159 -13.27 16.98 -15.58
CA PRO A 159 -14.58 16.75 -16.16
C PRO A 159 -15.20 15.46 -15.60
N ALA A 160 -16.51 15.52 -15.34
CA ALA A 160 -17.30 14.32 -15.18
C ALA A 160 -17.25 13.54 -16.50
N SER A 161 -16.55 12.41 -16.52
CA SER A 161 -16.78 11.41 -17.54
C SER A 161 -18.20 10.89 -17.33
N SER A 162 -19.07 11.26 -18.26
CA SER A 162 -20.48 10.88 -18.34
C SER A 162 -20.71 9.44 -17.89
N SER A 163 -21.42 9.28 -16.78
CA SER A 163 -22.01 8.02 -16.38
C SER A 163 -23.00 7.57 -17.45
N ALA A 164 -22.61 6.56 -18.23
CA ALA A 164 -23.61 5.79 -18.97
C ALA A 164 -24.54 5.13 -17.93
N PRO A 165 -25.86 5.39 -17.96
CA PRO A 165 -26.79 4.75 -17.04
C PRO A 165 -26.78 3.25 -17.36
N GLY A 166 -26.29 2.43 -16.41
CA GLY A 166 -26.28 0.97 -16.54
C GLY A 166 -24.92 0.32 -16.85
N ALA A 167 -23.80 1.06 -16.82
CA ALA A 167 -22.48 0.43 -16.94
C ALA A 167 -22.22 -0.52 -15.76
N ALA A 168 -21.93 -1.79 -16.05
CA ALA A 168 -21.64 -2.81 -15.04
C ALA A 168 -20.40 -2.46 -14.19
N CYS A 169 -19.46 -1.71 -14.77
CA CYS A 169 -18.32 -1.13 -14.06
C CYS A 169 -17.90 0.21 -14.66
N VAL A 170 -17.17 0.99 -13.88
CA VAL A 170 -16.54 2.26 -14.26
C VAL A 170 -15.05 2.16 -13.98
N ALA A 171 -14.21 2.73 -14.84
CA ALA A 171 -12.77 2.78 -14.63
C ALA A 171 -12.27 4.23 -14.60
N THR A 172 -11.39 4.54 -13.66
CA THR A 172 -10.75 5.87 -13.52
C THR A 172 -9.23 5.73 -13.55
N TYR A 173 -8.55 6.70 -14.15
CA TYR A 173 -7.11 6.71 -14.32
C TYR A 173 -6.47 7.83 -13.49
N ARG A 174 -5.29 7.57 -12.93
CA ARG A 174 -4.37 8.63 -12.52
C ARG A 174 -2.92 8.26 -12.82
N THR A 175 -2.10 9.27 -13.06
CA THR A 175 -0.64 9.12 -13.08
C THR A 175 -0.11 9.12 -11.65
N VAL A 176 0.60 8.07 -11.26
CA VAL A 176 1.18 7.91 -9.92
C VAL A 176 2.55 8.57 -9.82
N GLY A 177 3.33 8.52 -10.89
CA GLY A 177 4.66 9.12 -10.97
C GLY A 177 5.15 9.19 -12.41
N GLN A 178 6.14 10.04 -12.67
CA GLN A 178 6.78 10.19 -13.97
C GLN A 178 8.28 10.41 -13.81
N TRP A 179 9.03 9.95 -14.79
CA TRP A 179 10.48 10.13 -14.92
C TRP A 179 10.83 10.42 -16.37
N SER A 180 12.11 10.73 -16.64
CA SER A 180 12.55 10.98 -18.01
C SER A 180 12.29 9.76 -18.90
N GLY A 181 11.39 9.90 -19.87
CA GLY A 181 11.04 8.86 -20.83
C GLY A 181 10.01 7.83 -20.36
N GLY A 182 9.40 7.97 -19.17
CA GLY A 182 8.36 7.04 -18.72
C GLY A 182 7.51 7.53 -17.54
N PHE A 183 6.45 6.77 -17.26
CA PHE A 183 5.49 7.08 -16.21
C PHE A 183 4.85 5.83 -15.62
N GLN A 184 4.27 5.97 -14.44
CA GLN A 184 3.45 4.95 -13.80
C GLN A 184 1.97 5.39 -13.83
N GLY A 185 1.13 4.55 -14.42
CA GLY A 185 -0.31 4.70 -14.43
C GLY A 185 -0.97 3.77 -13.41
N GLU A 186 -2.04 4.23 -12.78
CA GLU A 186 -2.94 3.40 -11.99
C GLU A 186 -4.37 3.57 -12.47
N VAL A 187 -5.08 2.45 -12.58
CA VAL A 187 -6.49 2.40 -12.96
C VAL A 187 -7.29 1.77 -11.82
N THR A 188 -8.32 2.48 -11.37
CA THR A 188 -9.31 1.96 -10.41
C THR A 188 -10.56 1.53 -11.17
N VAL A 189 -10.95 0.26 -11.02
CA VAL A 189 -12.18 -0.32 -11.54
C VAL A 189 -13.19 -0.40 -10.41
N THR A 190 -14.39 0.10 -10.62
CA THR A 190 -15.49 0.09 -9.63
C THR A 190 -16.71 -0.56 -10.24
N ALA A 191 -17.30 -1.53 -9.56
CA ALA A 191 -18.57 -2.11 -9.97
C ALA A 191 -19.69 -1.08 -9.85
N GLY A 192 -20.69 -1.16 -10.72
CA GLY A 192 -21.89 -0.35 -10.62
C GLY A 192 -22.79 -0.78 -9.45
N GLY A 193 -24.08 -0.51 -9.55
CA GLY A 193 -25.07 -0.91 -8.52
C GLY A 193 -25.30 -2.43 -8.39
N ARG A 194 -24.59 -3.26 -9.16
CA ARG A 194 -24.69 -4.73 -9.15
C ARG A 194 -23.28 -5.35 -9.03
N PRO A 195 -23.14 -6.51 -8.40
CA PRO A 195 -21.88 -7.23 -8.40
C PRO A 195 -21.49 -7.65 -9.82
N VAL A 196 -20.19 -7.71 -10.08
CA VAL A 196 -19.59 -8.20 -11.34
C VAL A 196 -18.66 -9.36 -11.06
N ASN A 197 -18.55 -10.31 -12.00
CA ASN A 197 -17.66 -11.48 -11.87
C ASN A 197 -16.44 -11.41 -12.80
N GLY A 198 -16.28 -10.28 -13.48
CA GLY A 198 -15.12 -9.96 -14.28
C GLY A 198 -15.19 -8.51 -14.71
N TRP A 199 -14.07 -8.00 -15.18
CA TRP A 199 -14.02 -6.67 -15.77
C TRP A 199 -12.96 -6.62 -16.86
N THR A 200 -13.21 -5.78 -17.85
CA THR A 200 -12.25 -5.44 -18.88
C THR A 200 -12.24 -3.94 -19.07
N VAL A 201 -11.07 -3.32 -18.88
CA VAL A 201 -10.84 -1.91 -19.13
C VAL A 201 -10.16 -1.74 -20.48
N ARG A 202 -10.63 -0.77 -21.27
CA ARG A 202 -10.03 -0.45 -22.57
C ARG A 202 -9.77 1.04 -22.71
N TRP A 203 -8.66 1.37 -23.35
CA TRP A 203 -8.29 2.74 -23.71
C TRP A 203 -7.32 2.77 -24.90
N THR A 204 -7.03 3.98 -25.36
CA THR A 204 -6.05 4.22 -26.43
C THR A 204 -4.85 4.98 -25.87
N LEU A 205 -3.65 4.51 -26.17
CA LEU A 205 -2.39 5.19 -25.84
C LEU A 205 -2.21 6.45 -26.68
N GLY A 206 -1.66 7.50 -26.07
CA GLY A 206 -1.23 8.70 -26.78
C GLY A 206 -0.04 8.45 -27.70
N SER A 207 0.20 9.37 -28.63
CA SER A 207 1.35 9.28 -29.56
C SER A 207 2.67 9.14 -28.81
N GLY A 208 3.46 8.12 -29.14
CA GLY A 208 4.76 7.85 -28.50
C GLY A 208 4.68 7.15 -27.14
N GLN A 209 3.49 6.79 -26.66
CA GLN A 209 3.32 5.97 -25.46
C GLN A 209 3.27 4.47 -25.79
N ALA A 210 3.84 3.66 -24.91
CA ALA A 210 3.63 2.21 -24.89
C ALA A 210 3.49 1.74 -23.44
N VAL A 211 2.79 0.63 -23.20
CA VAL A 211 2.78 -0.04 -21.89
C VAL A 211 3.91 -1.06 -21.88
N SER A 212 4.85 -0.92 -20.93
CA SER A 212 6.02 -1.80 -20.80
C SER A 212 5.83 -2.90 -19.77
N GLN A 213 5.12 -2.62 -18.68
CA GLN A 213 4.78 -3.60 -17.64
C GLN A 213 3.39 -3.32 -17.10
N LEU A 214 2.67 -4.37 -16.72
CA LEU A 214 1.36 -4.27 -16.08
C LEU A 214 1.25 -5.31 -14.97
N TRP A 215 0.59 -4.96 -13.87
CA TRP A 215 0.31 -5.86 -12.76
C TRP A 215 -1.16 -5.79 -12.35
N ASN A 216 -1.65 -6.81 -11.65
CA ASN A 216 -3.05 -6.98 -11.24
C ASN A 216 -4.07 -6.94 -12.40
N GLY A 217 -3.62 -7.34 -13.60
CA GLY A 217 -4.46 -7.47 -14.79
C GLY A 217 -3.73 -8.26 -15.87
N ALA A 218 -4.46 -8.70 -16.88
CA ALA A 218 -3.88 -9.33 -18.07
C ALA A 218 -4.00 -8.36 -19.25
N LEU A 219 -2.84 -7.84 -19.67
CA LEU A 219 -2.69 -6.88 -20.76
C LEU A 219 -2.79 -7.57 -22.13
N SER A 220 -3.51 -6.93 -23.05
CA SER A 220 -3.47 -7.21 -24.48
C SER A 220 -3.42 -5.88 -25.22
N THR A 221 -2.49 -5.76 -26.18
CA THR A 221 -2.30 -4.55 -26.97
C THR A 221 -2.43 -4.86 -28.46
N SER A 222 -3.01 -3.92 -29.21
CA SER A 222 -3.08 -3.97 -30.67
C SER A 222 -2.84 -2.55 -31.20
N GLY A 223 -1.63 -2.28 -31.67
CA GLY A 223 -1.19 -0.91 -31.95
C GLY A 223 -1.30 -0.04 -30.70
N ALA A 224 -2.01 1.09 -30.80
CA ALA A 224 -2.27 2.00 -29.67
C ALA A 224 -3.43 1.55 -28.77
N ALA A 225 -4.22 0.55 -29.18
CA ALA A 225 -5.35 0.06 -28.38
C ALA A 225 -4.85 -0.84 -27.25
N VAL A 226 -5.27 -0.53 -26.02
CA VAL A 226 -4.96 -1.31 -24.82
C VAL A 226 -6.25 -1.91 -24.26
N SER A 227 -6.20 -3.19 -23.94
CA SER A 227 -7.24 -3.92 -23.24
C SER A 227 -6.64 -4.65 -22.04
N VAL A 228 -7.20 -4.44 -20.86
CA VAL A 228 -6.78 -5.10 -19.62
C VAL A 228 -7.97 -5.79 -19.01
N ARG A 229 -7.89 -7.11 -18.87
CA ARG A 229 -8.89 -7.90 -18.14
C ARG A 229 -8.42 -8.22 -16.73
N ASN A 230 -9.35 -8.51 -15.84
CA ASN A 230 -9.05 -9.01 -14.52
C ASN A 230 -8.20 -10.29 -14.56
N VAL A 231 -7.43 -10.51 -13.50
CA VAL A 231 -6.83 -11.82 -13.18
C VAL A 231 -7.78 -12.59 -12.26
N SER A 232 -7.48 -13.86 -11.99
CA SER A 232 -8.41 -14.78 -11.32
C SER A 232 -8.89 -14.30 -9.96
N TYR A 233 -8.05 -13.60 -9.20
CA TYR A 233 -8.36 -13.19 -7.83
C TYR A 233 -9.04 -11.83 -7.69
N ASN A 234 -9.10 -11.01 -8.75
CA ASN A 234 -9.64 -9.64 -8.68
C ASN A 234 -10.79 -9.37 -9.65
N GLY A 235 -11.37 -10.41 -10.25
CA GLY A 235 -12.51 -10.28 -11.16
C GLY A 235 -13.85 -10.06 -10.48
N ALA A 236 -14.04 -10.69 -9.31
CA ALA A 236 -15.29 -10.60 -8.56
C ALA A 236 -15.30 -9.34 -7.70
N LEU A 237 -16.26 -8.45 -7.96
CA LEU A 237 -16.49 -7.24 -7.17
C LEU A 237 -17.95 -7.19 -6.74
N ALA A 238 -18.18 -6.96 -5.44
CA ALA A 238 -19.52 -6.63 -4.95
C ALA A 238 -20.03 -5.32 -5.56
N ALA A 239 -21.32 -5.05 -5.47
CA ALA A 239 -21.88 -3.77 -5.93
C ALA A 239 -21.13 -2.60 -5.27
N SER A 240 -20.77 -1.59 -6.08
CA SER A 240 -19.97 -0.43 -5.66
C SER A 240 -18.57 -0.73 -5.11
N ALA A 241 -18.11 -2.00 -5.13
CA ALA A 241 -16.75 -2.34 -4.73
C ALA A 241 -15.75 -2.03 -5.85
N SER A 242 -14.50 -1.80 -5.45
CA SER A 242 -13.43 -1.42 -6.38
C SER A 242 -12.23 -2.33 -6.29
N THR A 243 -11.48 -2.39 -7.39
CA THR A 243 -10.12 -2.96 -7.45
C THR A 243 -9.22 -2.05 -8.29
N THR A 244 -7.92 -2.30 -8.25
CA THR A 244 -6.92 -1.47 -8.93
C THR A 244 -5.91 -2.31 -9.67
N PHE A 245 -5.55 -1.88 -10.86
CA PHE A 245 -4.37 -2.37 -11.57
C PHE A 245 -3.46 -1.20 -11.94
N GLY A 246 -2.18 -1.49 -12.14
CA GLY A 246 -1.20 -0.47 -12.46
C GLY A 246 -0.30 -0.91 -13.60
N PHE A 247 0.35 0.05 -14.23
CA PHE A 247 1.25 -0.19 -15.34
C PHE A 247 2.40 0.82 -15.40
N LEU A 248 3.53 0.42 -15.96
CA LEU A 248 4.57 1.33 -16.42
C LEU A 248 4.35 1.62 -17.90
N GLY A 249 4.38 2.90 -18.25
CA GLY A 249 4.34 3.38 -19.61
C GLY A 249 5.63 4.09 -20.01
N SER A 250 5.99 4.04 -21.28
CA SER A 250 7.02 4.92 -21.87
C SER A 250 6.37 6.20 -22.43
N GLY A 251 7.17 7.25 -22.57
CA GLY A 251 6.73 8.55 -23.10
C GLY A 251 6.16 9.48 -22.03
N THR A 252 5.50 10.57 -22.46
CA THR A 252 4.91 11.58 -21.59
C THR A 252 3.53 11.12 -21.12
N PRO A 253 3.18 11.13 -19.82
CA PRO A 253 1.86 10.72 -19.35
C PRO A 253 0.74 11.61 -19.91
N SER A 254 -0.41 11.01 -20.19
CA SER A 254 -1.64 11.68 -20.60
C SER A 254 -2.82 11.11 -19.81
N THR A 255 -3.97 11.78 -19.86
CA THR A 255 -5.21 11.27 -19.23
C THR A 255 -6.09 10.62 -20.29
N PRO A 256 -6.05 9.28 -20.46
CA PRO A 256 -6.87 8.61 -21.46
C PRO A 256 -8.34 8.52 -21.02
N ALA A 257 -9.26 8.52 -21.99
CA ALA A 257 -10.63 8.11 -21.75
C ALA A 257 -10.67 6.58 -21.57
N LEU A 258 -11.09 6.12 -20.39
CA LEU A 258 -11.24 4.69 -20.09
C LEU A 258 -12.68 4.24 -20.32
N SER A 259 -12.84 3.04 -20.85
CA SER A 259 -14.12 2.31 -20.85
C SER A 259 -13.99 1.03 -20.02
N CYS A 260 -15.06 0.64 -19.33
CA CYS A 260 -15.10 -0.59 -18.52
C CYS A 260 -16.34 -1.42 -18.87
N THR A 261 -16.14 -2.72 -19.05
CA THR A 261 -17.22 -3.70 -19.31
C THR A 261 -17.08 -4.90 -18.39
N SER A 262 -18.20 -5.40 -17.84
CA SER A 262 -18.27 -6.75 -17.25
C SER A 262 -18.76 -7.73 -18.31
N PRO A 263 -18.24 -8.98 -18.34
CA PRO A 263 -18.91 -10.08 -19.01
C PRO A 263 -20.25 -10.43 -18.34
#